data_AF-A0A6N2AQP8-F1
#
_entry.id   AF-A0A6N2AQP8-F1
#
_cell.length_a   1.000
_cell.length_b   1.000
_cell.length_c   1.000
_cell.angle_alpha   90.00
_cell.angle_beta   90.00
_cell.angle_gamma   90.00
#
_symmetry.space_group_name_H-M   'P 1'
#
loop_
_entity.id
_entity.type
_entity.pdbx_description
1 polymer ?
#
loop_
_entity_poly.entity_id
_entity_poly.type
_entity_poly.pdbx_seq_one_letter_code
_entity_poly.pdbx_strand_id
1 'polypeptide(L)'
;MRAKKDPACCAYLMRIGNGQEKINNCNKIEIPNNFFIPFIDEIESSNLLFNVTYPDLRTFYSNPSFMTCRIILSTKNDFVDEINDMLIHRFPNDATVYTATDET
;
A
#
# COMPACT_ATOMS: atom_id res chain seq x y z
N MET A 1 -9.42 8.40 7.42
CA MET A 1 -7.96 8.62 7.52
C MET A 1 -7.43 8.18 8.88
N ARG A 2 -6.36 7.37 8.90
CA ARG A 2 -5.72 6.86 10.14
C ARG A 2 -5.33 8.00 11.10
N ALA A 3 -4.76 9.09 10.59
CA ALA A 3 -4.41 10.27 11.38
C ALA A 3 -5.58 10.86 12.20
N LYS A 4 -6.84 10.75 11.71
CA LYS A 4 -8.02 11.20 12.46
C LYS A 4 -8.42 10.24 13.59
N LYS A 5 -8.15 8.95 13.42
CA LYS A 5 -8.56 7.87 14.34
C LYS A 5 -7.45 7.42 15.30
N ASP A 6 -6.20 7.78 15.00
CA ASP A 6 -4.99 7.37 15.70
C ASP A 6 -4.16 8.63 16.04
N PRO A 7 -4.41 9.25 17.22
CA PRO A 7 -3.70 10.45 17.65
C PRO A 7 -2.19 10.25 17.76
N ALA A 8 -1.72 9.04 18.09
CA ALA A 8 -0.31 8.71 18.19
C ALA A 8 0.37 8.77 16.82
N CYS A 9 -0.27 8.20 15.79
CA CYS A 9 0.18 8.31 14.41
C CYS A 9 0.22 9.77 13.93
N CYS A 10 -0.82 10.55 14.22
CA CYS A 10 -0.85 11.97 13.86
C CYS A 10 0.29 12.75 14.53
N ALA A 11 0.48 12.58 15.84
CA ALA A 11 1.56 13.24 16.58
C ALA A 11 2.96 12.85 16.05
N TYR A 12 3.16 11.59 15.65
CA TYR A 12 4.41 11.14 15.02
C TYR A 12 4.67 11.83 13.68
N LEU A 13 3.68 11.85 12.78
CA LEU A 13 3.81 12.53 11.48
C LEU A 13 4.07 14.03 11.65
N MET A 14 3.45 14.67 12.65
CA MET A 14 3.69 16.09 12.94
C MET A 14 5.12 16.35 13.41
N ARG A 15 5.69 15.49 14.26
CA ARG A 15 7.10 15.63 14.68
C ARG A 15 8.07 15.48 13.52
N ILE A 16 7.79 14.56 12.59
CA ILE A 16 8.57 14.42 11.35
C ILE A 16 8.48 15.71 10.53
N GLY A 17 7.26 16.20 10.26
CA GLY A 17 7.04 17.41 9.45
C GLY A 17 7.66 18.67 10.04
N ASN A 18 7.73 18.76 11.38
CA ASN A 18 8.36 19.87 12.10
C ASN A 18 9.88 19.71 12.29
N GLY A 19 10.49 18.61 11.84
CA GLY A 19 11.92 18.33 12.07
C GLY A 19 12.29 18.09 13.54
N GLN A 20 11.33 17.65 14.36
CA GLN A 20 11.49 17.40 15.80
C GLN A 20 11.65 15.91 16.12
N GLU A 21 11.41 15.02 15.16
CA GLU A 21 11.57 13.58 15.36
C GLU A 21 13.05 13.22 15.52
N LYS A 22 13.33 12.24 16.40
CA LYS A 22 14.69 11.85 16.70
C LYS A 22 15.32 11.17 15.49
N ILE A 23 16.57 11.53 15.22
CA ILE A 23 17.43 10.83 14.26
C ILE A 23 18.37 9.90 15.01
N ASN A 24 18.67 8.77 14.41
CA ASN A 24 19.66 7.84 14.91
C ASN A 24 21.09 8.26 14.52
N ASN A 25 22.07 7.46 14.91
CA ASN A 25 23.49 7.71 14.66
C ASN A 25 23.86 7.76 13.17
N CYS A 26 22.95 7.35 12.27
CA CYS A 26 23.12 7.42 10.82
C CYS A 26 22.37 8.60 10.20
N ASN A 27 21.93 9.57 11.00
CA ASN A 27 21.07 10.70 10.57
C ASN A 27 19.77 10.26 9.89
N LYS A 28 19.18 9.14 10.31
CA LYS A 28 17.90 8.65 9.78
C LYS A 28 16.82 8.67 10.84
N ILE A 29 15.58 8.92 10.41
CA ILE A 29 14.39 8.78 11.27
C ILE A 29 14.10 7.29 11.41
N GLU A 30 13.89 6.84 12.64
CA GLU A 30 13.46 5.47 12.90
C GLU A 30 11.94 5.35 12.77
N ILE A 31 11.52 4.39 11.96
CA ILE A 31 10.10 4.08 11.74
C ILE A 31 9.66 3.11 12.85
N PRO A 32 8.59 3.41 13.61
CA PRO A 32 8.11 2.51 14.65
C PRO A 32 7.63 1.17 14.07
N ASN A 33 7.84 0.08 14.82
CA ASN A 33 7.48 -1.28 14.38
C ASN A 33 6.00 -1.42 13.94
N ASN A 34 5.09 -0.63 14.51
CA ASN A 34 3.66 -0.64 14.14
C ASN A 34 3.35 0.02 12.76
N PHE A 35 4.37 0.46 12.04
CA PHE A 35 4.27 0.94 10.66
C PHE A 35 4.92 -0.03 9.67
N PHE A 36 5.59 -1.08 10.16
CA PHE A 36 6.38 -1.98 9.33
C PHE A 36 5.62 -3.27 9.05
N ILE A 37 5.74 -3.75 7.81
CA ILE A 37 5.43 -5.12 7.44
C ILE A 37 6.78 -5.82 7.30
N PRO A 38 7.06 -6.88 8.08
CA PRO A 38 8.37 -7.53 8.06
C PRO A 38 8.67 -8.08 6.66
N PHE A 39 9.90 -7.86 6.20
CA PHE A 39 10.39 -8.50 4.99
C PHE A 39 10.88 -9.91 5.33
N ILE A 40 10.38 -10.90 4.59
CA ILE A 40 10.76 -12.32 4.71
C ILE A 40 11.52 -12.72 3.44
N ASP A 41 10.77 -12.81 2.34
CA ASP A 41 11.25 -12.91 0.96
C ASP A 41 10.29 -12.14 0.05
N GLU A 42 10.59 -12.08 -1.24
CA GLU A 42 9.81 -11.32 -2.22
C GLU A 42 8.35 -11.80 -2.33
N ILE A 43 8.13 -13.12 -2.33
CA ILE A 43 6.80 -13.72 -2.54
C ILE A 43 5.96 -13.57 -1.26
N GLU A 44 6.51 -13.97 -0.12
CA GLU A 44 5.81 -13.91 1.17
C GLU A 44 5.55 -12.48 1.62
N SER A 45 6.51 -11.57 1.43
CA SER A 45 6.31 -10.16 1.80
C SER A 45 5.27 -9.49 0.91
N SER A 46 5.25 -9.83 -0.39
CA SER A 46 4.22 -9.38 -1.31
C SER A 46 2.86 -9.88 -0.86
N ASN A 47 2.72 -11.20 -0.62
CA ASN A 47 1.49 -11.80 -0.09
C ASN A 47 1.01 -11.13 1.20
N LEU A 48 1.92 -10.83 2.12
CA LEU A 48 1.61 -10.17 3.38
C LEU A 48 1.12 -8.73 3.15
N LEU A 49 1.78 -7.98 2.26
CA LEU A 49 1.34 -6.63 1.85
C LEU A 49 -0.07 -6.66 1.24
N PHE A 50 -0.37 -7.65 0.40
CA PHE A 50 -1.72 -7.85 -0.14
C PHE A 50 -2.73 -8.16 0.95
N ASN A 51 -2.45 -9.11 1.84
CA ASN A 51 -3.42 -9.51 2.86
C ASN A 51 -3.72 -8.38 3.86
N VAL A 52 -2.72 -7.55 4.19
CA VAL A 52 -2.91 -6.36 5.04
C VAL A 52 -3.74 -5.30 4.31
N THR A 53 -3.50 -5.10 3.02
CA THR A 53 -4.17 -4.05 2.24
C THR A 53 -5.55 -4.50 1.77
N TYR A 54 -5.71 -5.69 1.23
CA TYR A 54 -6.94 -6.23 0.65
C TYR A 54 -7.27 -7.61 1.26
N PRO A 55 -7.75 -7.66 2.52
CA PRO A 55 -7.98 -8.92 3.22
C PRO A 55 -9.06 -9.81 2.59
N ASP A 56 -10.03 -9.23 1.86
CA ASP A 56 -11.02 -9.99 1.10
C ASP A 56 -11.41 -9.24 -0.18
N LEU A 57 -10.95 -9.76 -1.33
CA LEU A 57 -11.24 -9.21 -2.66
C LEU A 57 -12.73 -9.24 -3.02
N ARG A 58 -13.52 -10.15 -2.44
CA ARG A 58 -14.97 -10.23 -2.68
C ARG A 58 -15.72 -9.04 -2.10
N THR A 59 -15.14 -8.36 -1.10
CA THR A 59 -15.68 -7.11 -0.54
C THR A 59 -15.82 -6.02 -1.59
N PHE A 60 -15.08 -6.10 -2.70
CA PHE A 60 -15.24 -5.20 -3.84
C PHE A 60 -16.69 -5.15 -4.35
N TYR A 61 -17.36 -6.32 -4.42
CA TYR A 61 -18.72 -6.42 -4.95
C TYR A 61 -19.79 -5.89 -3.99
N SER A 62 -19.59 -6.08 -2.69
CA SER A 62 -20.57 -5.69 -1.66
C SER A 62 -20.34 -4.28 -1.10
N ASN A 63 -19.09 -3.82 -1.09
CA ASN A 63 -18.69 -2.49 -0.62
C ASN A 63 -17.50 -1.94 -1.42
N PRO A 64 -17.75 -1.37 -2.61
CA PRO A 64 -16.70 -0.78 -3.45
C PRO A 64 -15.90 0.31 -2.72
N SER A 65 -16.53 1.06 -1.81
CA SER A 65 -15.88 2.13 -1.05
C SER A 65 -14.79 1.63 -0.11
N PHE A 66 -14.91 0.39 0.37
CA PHE A 66 -13.88 -0.23 1.21
C PHE A 66 -12.59 -0.46 0.43
N MET A 67 -12.70 -0.84 -0.84
CA MET A 67 -11.56 -1.07 -1.72
C MET A 67 -10.94 0.23 -2.21
N THR A 68 -11.76 1.19 -2.65
CA THR A 68 -11.25 2.46 -3.20
C THR A 68 -10.56 3.34 -2.16
N CYS A 69 -10.75 3.07 -0.86
CA CYS A 69 -10.05 3.77 0.22
C CYS A 69 -8.65 3.21 0.53
N ARG A 70 -8.18 2.19 -0.18
CA ARG A 70 -6.90 1.53 0.06
C ARG A 70 -6.05 1.55 -1.20
N ILE A 71 -4.76 1.84 -1.03
CA ILE A 71 -3.80 1.97 -2.13
C ILE A 71 -2.46 1.39 -1.69
N ILE A 72 -1.75 0.77 -2.63
CA ILE A 72 -0.33 0.43 -2.50
C ILE A 72 0.43 1.45 -3.34
N LEU A 73 1.44 2.08 -2.74
CA LEU A 73 2.26 3.09 -3.40
C LEU A 73 3.68 2.55 -3.56
N SER A 74 4.24 2.73 -4.76
CA SER A 74 5.65 2.46 -5.06
C SER A 74 6.30 3.70 -5.66
N THR A 75 7.63 3.75 -5.63
CA THR A 75 8.42 4.88 -6.14
C THR A 75 8.66 4.83 -7.64
N LYS A 76 8.44 3.67 -8.29
CA LYS A 76 8.65 3.47 -9.73
C LYS A 76 7.48 2.72 -10.35
N ASN A 77 7.21 3.05 -11.61
CA ASN A 77 6.11 2.46 -12.38
C ASN A 77 6.29 0.96 -12.61
N ASP A 78 7.51 0.48 -12.90
CA ASP A 78 7.75 -0.96 -13.13
C ASP A 78 7.24 -1.83 -11.96
N PHE A 79 7.45 -1.36 -10.72
CA PHE A 79 6.93 -2.04 -9.52
C PHE A 79 5.41 -1.87 -9.35
N VAL A 80 4.86 -0.74 -9.80
CA VAL A 80 3.40 -0.55 -9.82
C VAL A 80 2.75 -1.54 -10.79
N ASP A 81 3.35 -1.74 -11.96
CA ASP A 81 2.86 -2.67 -12.98
C ASP A 81 2.89 -4.10 -12.45
N GLU A 82 4.00 -4.54 -11.85
CA GLU A 82 4.11 -5.87 -11.23
C GLU A 82 3.06 -6.11 -10.13
N ILE A 83 2.87 -5.13 -9.24
CA ILE A 83 1.88 -5.20 -8.15
C ILE A 83 0.46 -5.23 -8.71
N ASN A 84 0.18 -4.43 -9.74
CA ASN A 84 -1.14 -4.37 -10.38
C ASN A 84 -1.46 -5.68 -11.11
N ASP A 85 -0.51 -6.24 -11.85
CA ASP A 85 -0.66 -7.53 -12.52
C ASP A 85 -0.98 -8.61 -11.50
N MET A 86 -0.20 -8.68 -10.41
CA MET A 86 -0.46 -9.63 -9.33
C MET A 86 -1.83 -9.41 -8.67
N LEU A 87 -2.29 -8.17 -8.51
CA LEU A 87 -3.60 -7.87 -7.96
C LEU A 87 -4.73 -8.34 -8.90
N ILE A 88 -4.61 -8.06 -10.19
CA ILE A 88 -5.58 -8.46 -11.23
C ILE A 88 -5.73 -9.99 -11.25
N HIS A 89 -4.62 -10.74 -11.22
CA HIS A 89 -4.64 -12.21 -11.22
C HIS A 89 -5.30 -12.82 -9.97
N ARG A 90 -5.45 -12.09 -8.86
CA ARG A 90 -6.11 -12.57 -7.64
C ARG A 90 -7.61 -12.35 -7.64
N PHE A 91 -8.16 -11.55 -8.56
CA PHE A 91 -9.62 -11.39 -8.65
C PHE A 91 -10.26 -12.70 -9.14
N PRO A 92 -11.42 -13.08 -8.59
CA PRO A 92 -12.05 -14.37 -8.91
C PRO A 92 -12.73 -14.42 -10.28
N ASN A 93 -12.67 -13.33 -11.07
CA ASN A 93 -13.40 -13.17 -12.33
C ASN A 93 -12.44 -13.19 -13.51
N ASP A 94 -12.98 -13.51 -14.70
CA ASP A 94 -12.20 -13.52 -15.93
C ASP A 94 -11.68 -12.11 -16.28
N ALA A 95 -10.43 -12.07 -16.74
CA ALA A 95 -9.79 -10.85 -17.21
C ALA A 95 -10.45 -10.35 -18.49
N THR A 96 -10.64 -9.04 -18.59
CA THR A 96 -11.08 -8.37 -19.83
C THR A 96 -9.92 -7.52 -20.35
N VAL A 97 -9.53 -7.74 -21.59
CA VAL A 97 -8.45 -6.99 -22.25
C VAL A 97 -9.05 -5.88 -23.11
N TYR A 98 -8.58 -4.66 -22.90
CA TYR A 98 -8.95 -3.50 -23.70
C TYR A 98 -7.74 -3.07 -24.52
N THR A 99 -7.89 -2.93 -25.83
CA THR A 99 -6.82 -2.49 -26.73
C THR A 99 -6.98 -1.01 -27.04
N ALA A 100 -5.97 -0.21 -26.71
CA ALA A 100 -5.92 1.19 -27.08
C ALA A 100 -5.69 1.33 -28.59
N THR A 101 -6.31 2.34 -29.21
CA THR A 101 -6.05 2.74 -30.60
C THR A 101 -5.51 4.16 -30.57
N ASP A 102 -4.33 4.37 -31.15
CA ASP A 102 -3.78 5.72 -31.34
C ASP A 102 -4.32 6.29 -32.65
N GLU A 103 -4.88 7.50 -32.62
CA GLU A 103 -5.25 8.23 -33.83
C GLU A 103 -3.97 8.64 -34.57
N THR A 104 -3.93 8.34 -35.88
CA THR A 104 -2.81 8.69 -36.77
C THR A 104 -2.98 10.08 -37.37
#